data_AF-A0A6L6XLP3-F1
#
_entry.id   AF-A0A6L6XLP3-F1
#
_cell.length_a   1.000
_cell.length_b   1.000
_cell.length_c   1.000
_cell.angle_alpha   90.00
_cell.angle_beta   90.00
_cell.angle_gamma   90.00
#
_symmetry.space_group_name_H-M   'P 1'
#
loop_
_entity.id
_entity.type
_entity.pdbx_description
1 polymer ?
#
loop_
_entity_poly.entity_id
_entity_poly.type
_entity_poly.pdbx_seq_one_letter_code
_entity_poly.pdbx_strand_id
1 'polypeptide(L)' 'AYTSQRCPICGNIHHANDRNYTCKCGFHTHRDLLGARNICNSTEYVGNRHTA' A
#
# COMPACT_ATOMS: atom_id res chain seq x y z
N ALA A 1 -5.95 8.55 -1.58
CA ALA A 1 -5.48 7.27 -1.00
C ALA A 1 -4.09 6.94 -1.57
N TYR A 2 -3.02 7.07 -0.79
CA TYR A 2 -1.63 6.81 -1.20
C TYR A 2 -1.24 5.32 -1.00
N THR A 3 -2.20 4.41 -1.14
CA THR A 3 -2.09 3.00 -0.74
C THR A 3 -1.09 2.22 -1.60
N SER A 4 -0.80 2.63 -2.84
CA SER A 4 0.19 1.95 -3.69
C SER A 4 1.61 2.51 -3.58
N GLN A 5 1.86 3.44 -2.64
CA GLN A 5 3.16 4.13 -2.50
C GLN A 5 3.86 3.83 -1.18
N ARG A 6 3.12 3.38 -0.15
CA ARG A 6 3.67 3.14 1.19
C ARG A 6 4.26 1.75 1.31
N CYS A 7 5.51 1.65 1.73
CA CYS A 7 6.17 0.39 2.02
C CYS A 7 5.52 -0.27 3.26
N PRO A 8 5.14 -1.55 3.21
CA PRO A 8 4.59 -2.27 4.36
C PRO A 8 5.69 -2.69 5.34
N ILE A 9 6.97 -2.62 4.95
CA ILE A 9 8.11 -3.02 5.77
C ILE A 9 8.68 -1.83 6.55
N CYS A 10 9.01 -0.74 5.86
CA CYS A 10 9.65 0.43 6.48
C CYS A 10 8.75 1.66 6.60
N GLY A 11 7.50 1.61 6.10
CA GLY A 11 6.57 2.74 6.16
C GLY A 11 6.87 3.91 5.23
N ASN A 12 7.99 3.89 4.49
CA ASN A 12 8.36 4.98 3.59
C ASN A 12 7.43 5.06 2.38
N ILE A 13 7.12 6.29 1.97
CA ILE A 13 6.34 6.58 0.77
C ILE A 13 7.33 6.71 -0.39
N HIS A 14 7.15 5.86 -1.39
CA HIS A 14 7.94 5.85 -2.61
C HIS A 14 7.02 6.03 -3.81
N HIS A 15 7.37 6.99 -4.66
CA HIS A 15 6.70 7.21 -5.92
C HIS A 15 7.26 6.22 -6.94
N ALA A 16 6.52 5.16 -7.23
CA ALA A 16 6.89 4.24 -8.30
C ALA A 16 6.32 4.74 -9.63
N ASN A 17 7.21 5.15 -10.54
CA ASN A 17 6.86 5.48 -11.93
C ASN A 17 6.46 4.23 -12.73
N ASP A 18 6.97 3.07 -12.30
CA ASP A 18 6.79 1.80 -13.00
C ASP A 18 5.82 0.85 -12.29
N ARG A 19 5.53 -0.28 -12.95
CA ARG A 19 4.72 -1.39 -12.42
C ARG A 19 5.38 -2.11 -11.24
N ASN A 20 6.70 -2.04 -11.14
CA ASN A 20 7.45 -2.62 -10.03
C ASN A 20 7.71 -1.57 -8.95
N TYR A 21 7.31 -1.90 -7.73
CA TYR A 21 7.64 -1.16 -6.54
C TYR A 21 8.96 -1.67 -5.96
N THR A 22 9.95 -0.79 -5.84
CA THR A 22 11.23 -1.08 -5.19
C THR A 22 11.45 -0.08 -4.06
N CYS A 23 11.67 -0.60 -2.86
CA CYS A 23 11.99 0.19 -1.68
C CYS A 23 13.47 0.10 -1.33
N LYS A 24 14.02 1.18 -0.76
CA LYS A 24 15.41 1.21 -0.26
C LYS A 24 15.67 0.22 0.88
N CYS A 25 14.63 -0.27 1.55
CA CYS A 25 14.76 -1.31 2.58
C CYS A 25 15.00 -2.72 1.99
N GLY A 26 15.05 -2.88 0.67
CA GLY A 26 15.18 -4.19 0.00
C GLY A 26 13.85 -4.91 -0.23
N PHE A 27 12.71 -4.21 -0.11
CA PHE A 27 11.41 -4.76 -0.46
C PHE A 27 11.09 -4.46 -1.92
N HIS A 28 10.79 -5.50 -2.69
CA HIS A 28 10.43 -5.41 -4.10
C HIS A 28 9.14 -6.20 -4.34
N THR A 29 8.15 -5.58 -4.98
CA THR A 29 6.89 -6.24 -5.32
C THR A 29 6.21 -5.51 -6.47
N HIS A 30 5.15 -6.08 -7.02
CA HIS A 30 4.34 -5.38 -8.01
C HIS A 30 3.46 -4.32 -7.33
N ARG A 31 3.33 -3.14 -7.94
CA ARG A 31 2.59 -2.00 -7.36
C ARG A 31 1.11 -2.32 -7.09
N ASP A 32 0.48 -3.10 -7.96
CA ASP A 32 -0.91 -3.50 -7.79
C ASP A 32 -1.08 -4.43 -6.57
N LEU A 33 -0.15 -5.37 -6.39
CA LEU A 33 -0.11 -6.27 -5.25
C LEU A 33 0.16 -5.50 -3.94
N LEU A 34 1.05 -4.50 -4.00
CA LEU A 34 1.29 -3.58 -2.89
C LEU A 34 0.03 -2.78 -2.53
N GLY A 35 -0.67 -2.26 -3.52
CA GLY A 35 -1.92 -1.53 -3.36
C GLY A 35 -2.99 -2.41 -2.69
N ALA A 36 -3.22 -3.62 -3.21
CA ALA A 36 -4.13 -4.60 -2.64
C ALA A 36 -3.74 -4.94 -1.20
N ARG A 37 -2.46 -5.21 -0.93
CA ARG A 37 -1.95 -5.48 0.42
C ARG A 37 -2.18 -4.31 1.38
N ASN A 38 -1.92 -3.08 0.94
CA ASN A 38 -2.13 -1.91 1.78
C ASN A 38 -3.62 -1.62 2.01
N ILE A 39 -4.49 -1.98 1.07
CA ILE A 39 -5.95 -1.94 1.27
C ILE A 39 -6.38 -3.02 2.28
N CYS A 40 -5.88 -4.25 2.15
CA CYS A 40 -6.12 -5.33 3.12
C CYS A 40 -5.57 -4.99 4.52
N ASN A 41 -4.42 -4.33 4.59
CA ASN A 41 -3.77 -3.96 5.85
C ASN A 41 -4.29 -2.65 6.43
N SER A 42 -4.90 -1.78 5.62
CA SER A 42 -5.66 -0.66 6.15
C SER A 42 -6.90 -1.25 6.79
N THR A 43 -6.92 -1.27 8.12
CA THR A 43 -8.09 -1.52 8.97
C THR A 43 -9.28 -0.60 8.66
N GLU A 44 -9.13 0.31 7.69
CA GLU A 44 -10.14 1.17 7.08
C GLU A 44 -11.11 0.41 6.14
N TYR A 45 -10.86 -0.87 5.81
CA TYR A 45 -11.93 -1.75 5.32
C TYR A 45 -12.62 -2.50 6.47
N VAL A 46 -12.86 -1.81 7.59
CA VAL A 46 -14.13 -1.99 8.27
C VAL A 46 -15.16 -1.51 7.24
N GLY A 47 -15.96 -2.42 6.71
CA GLY A 47 -17.23 -2.01 6.15
C GLY A 47 -18.01 -1.29 7.23
N ASN A 48 -17.82 0.03 7.36
CA ASN A 48 -18.72 0.86 8.14
C ASN A 48 -19.96 1.07 7.28
N ARG A 49 -20.77 0.01 7.21
CA ARG A 49 -22.21 0.16 7.19
C ARG A 49 -22.55 0.91 8.49
N HIS A 50 -23.00 2.16 8.30
CA HIS A 50 -23.68 3.03 9.25
C HIS A 50 -22.85 3.70 10.36
N THR A 51 -22.75 5.02 10.25
CA THR A 51 -23.18 5.92 11.34
C THR A 51 -23.88 7.14 10.75
N ALA A 52 -25.18 7.23 11.07
CA ALA A 52 -26.16 8.34 10.97
C ALA A 52 -26.54 8.83 9.56
#